data_AF-A0A2C7AAA6-F1
#
_entry.id   AF-A0A2C7AAA6-F1
#
_cell.length_a   1.000
_cell.length_b   1.000
_cell.length_c   1.000
_cell.angle_alpha   90.00
_cell.angle_beta   90.00
_cell.angle_gamma   90.00
#
_symmetry.space_group_name_H-M   'P 1'
#
loop_
_entity.id
_entity.type
_entity.pdbx_description
1 polymer ?
#
loop_
_entity_poly.entity_id
_entity_poly.type
_entity_poly.pdbx_seq_one_letter_code
_entity_poly.pdbx_strand_id
1 'polypeptide(L)'
;MDLNILVRGQSNAQVLASAGGYAGAKALVAEVQRLLGFDGQQDRVNLVYGQEKSGPATVQGGTGLIRDWLEAVPGGWKVGREEQDLLDFVGALPASRRDDPTAVVWLHSEYDSLRSDLSEALWISAVRFEASQLRAAFGQSAATVPYHFVSPHPTPIAGDLGPQVIRRAMETLAADPSFNAHLGARALDVDADFDNPDGNGLTREYGGRHLSATDAVTIAHRLALSIAEDWAAYARPGSPVAVAGGDIASLGPVVVAVHRIGPASLAVDVRHDRAGGFLPLGAEAAAGRGWLAQMADGSSAPAIHARALDADTLRLDFSDVLSDAGGTLHYGWGYGRLAAAGAPGRNNAIYDDQGLPLWTSAWGTGFGGASPVPLLPDTRALEYIASHADLMDAFGADALRGKVHQAGWGGAQNRAITFDGLNYLGSQPDLFAVLGPDAGAAARHWITDGRFEGRTIWFDALAYTASHDDLAQGFGLDRVAAVRHWAEHGRFEGRVIAFQGLDYIATHADLIDSFGADAAAGARHWIAHGRSEGRARDGFDAARYLENYADLRMAFGDDLQAAAEHFIVHGRHEGRSDASPWG
;
A
#
# COMPACT_ATOMS: atom_id res chain seq x y z
N MET A 1 28.25 0.77 30.94
CA MET A 1 27.78 1.97 30.24
C MET A 1 26.35 2.17 30.67
N ASP A 2 26.02 3.36 31.13
CA ASP A 2 24.66 3.65 31.58
C ASP A 2 23.97 4.54 30.53
N LEU A 3 22.69 4.29 30.29
CA LEU A 3 21.81 5.09 29.44
C LEU A 3 20.57 5.44 30.24
N ASN A 4 19.95 6.58 29.97
CA ASN A 4 18.74 7.02 30.67
C ASN A 4 17.54 7.08 29.75
N ILE A 5 16.38 6.69 30.27
CA ILE A 5 15.08 6.96 29.66
C ILE A 5 14.33 7.91 30.59
N LEU A 6 14.19 9.17 30.19
CA LEU A 6 13.36 10.15 30.88
C LEU A 6 11.92 10.03 30.38
N VAL A 7 11.00 9.66 31.28
CA VAL A 7 9.57 9.71 30.98
C VAL A 7 9.03 11.06 31.44
N ARG A 8 8.57 11.87 30.49
CA ARG A 8 8.01 13.18 30.77
C ARG A 8 6.70 13.44 30.04
N GLY A 9 5.82 14.23 30.65
CA GLY A 9 4.51 14.53 30.09
C GLY A 9 3.42 14.64 31.15
N GLN A 10 2.21 14.19 30.80
CA GLN A 10 1.03 14.36 31.65
C GLN A 10 0.42 13.02 32.09
N SER A 11 -0.91 12.92 32.20
CA SER A 11 -1.61 11.78 32.78
C SER A 11 -1.23 10.44 32.13
N ASN A 12 -1.14 10.36 30.79
CA ASN A 12 -0.76 9.10 30.14
C ASN A 12 0.74 8.80 30.20
N ALA A 13 1.61 9.81 30.36
CA ALA A 13 3.00 9.59 30.73
C ALA A 13 3.10 8.96 32.13
N GLN A 14 2.26 9.42 33.07
CA GLN A 14 2.17 8.82 34.41
C GLN A 14 1.65 7.37 34.35
N VAL A 15 0.67 7.07 33.49
CA VAL A 15 0.22 5.68 33.25
C VAL A 15 1.38 4.84 32.74
N LEU A 16 2.07 5.27 31.67
CA LEU A 16 3.22 4.54 31.12
C LEU A 16 4.26 4.24 32.19
N ALA A 17 4.56 5.23 33.04
CA ALA A 17 5.57 5.12 34.07
C ALA A 17 5.16 4.19 35.22
N SER A 18 3.95 4.33 35.76
CA SER A 18 3.61 3.83 37.11
C SER A 18 2.43 2.85 37.18
N ALA A 19 1.55 2.80 36.17
CA ALA A 19 0.36 1.94 36.21
C ALA A 19 0.72 0.45 36.30
N GLY A 20 -0.16 -0.35 36.92
CA GLY A 20 0.02 -1.80 37.06
C GLY A 20 1.29 -2.20 37.81
N GLY A 21 1.80 -1.34 38.71
CA GLY A 21 3.07 -1.57 39.40
C GLY A 21 4.29 -1.33 38.50
N TYR A 22 4.27 -0.23 37.75
CA TYR A 22 5.31 0.19 36.78
C TYR A 22 5.43 -0.75 35.57
N ALA A 23 4.32 -1.35 35.11
CA ALA A 23 4.35 -2.37 34.06
C ALA A 23 4.96 -1.84 32.75
N GLY A 24 4.50 -0.68 32.27
CA GLY A 24 5.00 -0.05 31.04
C GLY A 24 6.49 0.32 31.13
N ALA A 25 6.90 1.10 32.14
CA ALA A 25 8.29 1.49 32.30
C ALA A 25 9.25 0.30 32.50
N LYS A 26 8.85 -0.74 33.24
CA LYS A 26 9.66 -1.96 33.38
C LYS A 26 9.80 -2.69 32.05
N ALA A 27 8.71 -2.81 31.28
CA ALA A 27 8.75 -3.41 29.95
C ALA A 27 9.68 -2.62 29.01
N LEU A 28 9.58 -1.28 29.03
CA LEU A 28 10.43 -0.39 28.23
C LEU A 28 11.92 -0.59 28.54
N VAL A 29 12.31 -0.48 29.82
CA VAL A 29 13.70 -0.64 30.26
C VAL A 29 14.21 -2.04 29.94
N ALA A 30 13.44 -3.07 30.27
CA ALA A 30 13.84 -4.46 30.05
C ALA A 30 14.04 -4.75 28.55
N GLU A 31 13.16 -4.23 27.71
CA GLU A 31 13.22 -4.49 26.26
C GLU A 31 14.37 -3.73 25.60
N VAL A 32 14.60 -2.47 25.95
CA VAL A 32 15.79 -1.73 25.45
C VAL A 32 17.08 -2.44 25.87
N GLN A 33 17.18 -2.89 27.12
CA GLN A 33 18.36 -3.65 27.56
C GLN A 33 18.53 -4.95 26.76
N ARG A 34 17.44 -5.68 26.51
CA ARG A 34 17.47 -6.91 25.70
C ARG A 34 17.95 -6.62 24.28
N LEU A 35 17.42 -5.59 23.63
CA LEU A 35 17.75 -5.19 22.26
C LEU A 35 19.21 -4.73 22.12
N LEU A 36 19.74 -4.02 23.12
CA LEU A 36 21.13 -3.56 23.17
C LEU A 36 22.12 -4.60 23.72
N GLY A 37 21.64 -5.71 24.31
CA GLY A 37 22.48 -6.73 24.92
C GLY A 37 23.09 -6.28 26.25
N PHE A 38 22.40 -5.43 27.01
CA PHE A 38 22.81 -4.92 28.31
C PHE A 38 22.43 -5.92 29.41
N ASP A 39 23.33 -6.09 30.39
CA ASP A 39 23.19 -7.08 31.46
C ASP A 39 22.39 -6.57 32.69
N GLY A 40 22.06 -5.28 32.71
CA GLY A 40 21.38 -4.63 33.83
C GLY A 40 22.25 -4.46 35.08
N GLN A 41 23.56 -4.69 34.99
CA GLN A 41 24.51 -4.59 36.09
C GLN A 41 25.67 -3.64 35.74
N GLN A 42 26.47 -3.99 34.74
CA GLN A 42 27.57 -3.17 34.23
C GLN A 42 27.11 -2.24 33.10
N ASP A 43 26.12 -2.71 32.33
CA ASP A 43 25.44 -1.96 31.30
C ASP A 43 23.96 -1.85 31.63
N ARG A 44 23.49 -0.62 31.87
CA ARG A 44 22.18 -0.39 32.44
C ARG A 44 21.40 0.63 31.66
N VAL A 45 20.10 0.39 31.56
CA VAL A 45 19.13 1.42 31.16
C VAL A 45 18.40 1.85 32.41
N ASN A 46 18.49 3.14 32.69
CA ASN A 46 17.98 3.75 33.90
C ASN A 46 16.69 4.51 33.60
N LEU A 47 15.63 4.23 34.34
CA LEU A 47 14.42 5.06 34.30
C LEU A 47 14.65 6.35 35.09
N VAL A 48 14.48 7.49 34.43
CA VAL A 48 14.43 8.82 35.05
C VAL A 48 12.96 9.23 35.11
N TYR A 49 12.39 9.19 36.31
CA TYR A 49 10.97 9.42 36.55
C TYR A 49 10.72 9.95 37.96
N GLY A 50 9.86 10.96 38.08
CA GLY A 50 9.41 11.52 39.36
C GLY A 50 7.94 11.91 39.32
N GLN A 51 7.22 11.67 40.43
CA GLN A 51 5.81 12.04 40.60
C GLN A 51 5.61 12.91 41.86
N GLU A 52 4.74 13.92 41.74
CA GLU A 52 4.55 15.08 42.63
C GLU A 52 4.02 14.81 44.06
N LYS A 53 4.10 13.61 44.64
CA LYS A 53 3.57 13.44 46.02
C LYS A 53 4.37 14.18 47.11
N SER A 54 5.50 14.85 46.81
CA SER A 54 6.15 15.86 47.69
C SER A 54 7.45 16.51 47.14
N GLY A 55 7.65 16.62 45.82
CA GLY A 55 8.87 17.23 45.26
C GLY A 55 8.87 17.35 43.74
N PRO A 56 10.01 17.79 43.15
CA PRO A 56 10.21 17.94 41.71
C PRO A 56 9.75 16.68 40.94
N ALA A 57 9.08 16.87 39.80
CA ALA A 57 8.42 15.80 39.06
C ALA A 57 8.73 15.87 37.56
N THR A 58 8.72 14.71 36.90
CA THR A 58 8.90 14.63 35.45
C THR A 58 7.58 14.50 34.71
N VAL A 59 6.52 14.12 35.43
CA VAL A 59 5.16 14.03 34.89
C VAL A 59 4.18 14.78 35.80
N GLN A 60 3.22 15.46 35.18
CA GLN A 60 2.12 16.09 35.89
C GLN A 60 0.79 15.91 35.16
N GLY A 61 -0.11 15.12 35.75
CA GLY A 61 -1.44 14.89 35.20
C GLY A 61 -2.30 16.17 35.19
N GLY A 62 -3.20 16.26 34.21
CA GLY A 62 -4.15 17.38 34.13
C GLY A 62 -3.57 18.71 33.64
N THR A 63 -2.44 18.68 32.91
CA THR A 63 -1.72 19.88 32.46
C THR A 63 -1.44 19.84 30.96
N GLY A 64 -1.34 21.00 30.32
CA GLY A 64 -0.87 21.15 28.93
C GLY A 64 0.52 21.77 28.84
N LEU A 65 1.25 21.52 27.74
CA LEU A 65 2.57 22.12 27.54
C LEU A 65 2.42 23.64 27.51
N ILE A 66 1.38 24.12 26.83
CA ILE A 66 1.10 25.54 26.69
C ILE A 66 0.11 25.97 27.77
N ARG A 67 0.52 26.94 28.60
CA ARG A 67 -0.10 27.54 29.81
C ARG A 67 0.42 26.98 31.13
N ASP A 68 0.56 25.67 31.28
CA ASP A 68 0.94 25.08 32.58
C ASP A 68 2.45 24.88 32.68
N TRP A 69 3.04 24.21 31.69
CA TRP A 69 4.49 23.98 31.63
C TRP A 69 5.22 25.20 31.06
N LEU A 70 4.68 25.81 30.01
CA LEU A 70 5.24 27.00 29.37
C LEU A 70 4.19 28.10 29.23
N GLU A 71 4.55 29.30 29.66
CA GLU A 71 3.74 30.51 29.50
C GLU A 71 4.21 31.28 28.27
N ALA A 72 3.31 31.54 27.31
CA ALA A 72 3.61 32.35 26.14
C ALA A 72 3.79 33.82 26.55
N VAL A 73 4.90 34.44 26.13
CA VAL A 73 5.22 35.85 26.39
C VAL A 73 5.58 36.56 25.09
N PRO A 74 5.54 37.91 25.01
CA PRO A 74 5.95 38.62 23.80
C PRO A 74 7.37 38.22 23.38
N GLY A 75 7.49 37.64 22.18
CA GLY A 75 8.77 37.24 21.60
C GLY A 75 9.31 35.86 22.05
N GLY A 76 8.55 35.07 22.82
CA GLY A 76 9.00 33.72 23.17
C GLY A 76 8.19 33.04 24.27
N TRP A 77 8.88 32.32 25.13
CA TRP A 77 8.31 31.46 26.17
C TRP A 77 8.97 31.74 27.52
N LYS A 78 8.21 31.50 28.57
CA LYS A 78 8.65 31.54 29.95
C LYS A 78 8.36 30.18 30.59
N VAL A 79 9.30 29.68 31.39
CA VAL A 79 9.15 28.46 32.19
C VAL A 79 8.01 28.65 33.21
N GLY A 80 7.03 27.76 33.14
CA GLY A 80 5.95 27.60 34.13
C GLY A 80 6.38 26.69 35.27
N ARG A 81 5.45 26.43 36.20
CA ARG A 81 5.75 25.67 37.41
C ARG A 81 6.17 24.22 37.10
N GLU A 82 5.40 23.54 36.27
CA GLU A 82 5.63 22.12 35.99
C GLU A 82 6.93 21.88 35.22
N GLU A 83 7.29 22.80 34.32
CA GLU A 83 8.58 22.77 33.64
C GLU A 83 9.72 23.06 34.63
N GLN A 84 9.56 24.02 35.54
CA GLN A 84 10.58 24.27 36.57
C GLN A 84 10.78 23.04 37.45
N ASP A 85 9.72 22.33 37.83
CA ASP A 85 9.81 21.10 38.61
C ASP A 85 10.55 19.98 37.85
N LEU A 86 10.38 19.88 36.52
CA LEU A 86 11.19 18.97 35.70
C LEU A 86 12.67 19.37 35.67
N LEU A 87 12.96 20.66 35.47
CA LEU A 87 14.33 21.17 35.43
C LEU A 87 15.04 21.00 36.78
N ASP A 88 14.33 21.24 37.89
CA ASP A 88 14.84 21.03 39.25
C ASP A 88 15.08 19.54 39.53
N PHE A 89 14.19 18.66 39.07
CA PHE A 89 14.35 17.22 39.18
C PHE A 89 15.62 16.75 38.46
N VAL A 90 15.78 17.17 37.19
CA VAL A 90 16.96 16.84 36.39
C VAL A 90 18.21 17.44 37.04
N GLY A 91 18.19 18.70 37.44
CA GLY A 91 19.32 19.39 38.08
C GLY A 91 19.78 18.74 39.40
N ALA A 92 18.86 18.07 40.11
CA ALA A 92 19.16 17.32 41.33
C ALA A 92 19.78 15.93 41.08
N LEU A 93 19.77 15.43 39.84
CA LEU A 93 20.41 14.17 39.50
C LEU A 93 21.94 14.25 39.71
N PRO A 94 22.58 13.16 40.18
CA PRO A 94 24.04 13.09 40.23
C PRO A 94 24.67 13.38 38.86
N ALA A 95 25.83 14.04 38.83
CA ALA A 95 26.52 14.36 37.57
C ALA A 95 26.72 13.11 36.69
N SER A 96 27.12 11.99 37.30
CA SER A 96 27.27 10.72 36.59
C SER A 96 26.00 10.21 35.92
N ARG A 97 24.81 10.58 36.40
CA ARG A 97 23.53 10.27 35.74
C ARG A 97 23.16 11.33 34.72
N ARG A 98 23.47 12.60 34.97
CA ARG A 98 23.21 13.67 34.01
C ARG A 98 24.11 13.61 32.78
N ASP A 99 25.29 13.00 32.88
CA ASP A 99 26.24 12.88 31.77
C ASP A 99 25.91 11.69 30.84
N ASP A 100 25.09 10.73 31.29
CA ASP A 100 24.67 9.58 30.48
C ASP A 100 23.73 10.03 29.34
N PRO A 101 23.87 9.48 28.11
CA PRO A 101 22.93 9.71 27.02
C PRO A 101 21.49 9.40 27.47
N THR A 102 20.55 10.30 27.14
CA THR A 102 19.20 10.29 27.70
C THR A 102 18.13 10.39 26.63
N ALA A 103 17.37 9.32 26.40
CA ALA A 103 16.20 9.36 25.53
C ALA A 103 15.02 9.97 26.29
N VAL A 104 14.41 11.01 25.72
CA VAL A 104 13.22 11.66 26.28
C VAL A 104 11.98 11.04 25.67
N VAL A 105 11.25 10.25 26.45
CA VAL A 105 9.94 9.73 26.06
C VAL A 105 8.89 10.80 26.30
N TRP A 106 8.24 11.23 25.21
CA TRP A 106 7.28 12.32 25.22
C TRP A 106 5.85 11.81 25.03
N LEU A 107 5.05 11.88 26.10
CA LEU A 107 3.59 11.68 26.09
C LEU A 107 2.90 12.95 26.60
N HIS A 108 2.74 13.93 25.72
CA HIS A 108 2.16 15.22 26.07
C HIS A 108 1.36 15.78 24.90
N SER A 109 0.09 15.43 24.81
CA SER A 109 -0.80 15.87 23.73
C SER A 109 -2.22 16.24 24.18
N GLU A 110 -2.73 15.58 25.21
CA GLU A 110 -4.14 15.57 25.62
C GLU A 110 -4.74 16.96 25.86
N TYR A 111 -4.17 17.79 26.74
CA TYR A 111 -4.73 19.13 27.04
C TYR A 111 -4.45 20.19 25.97
N ASP A 112 -3.28 20.16 25.33
CA ASP A 112 -3.01 21.09 24.22
C ASP A 112 -3.96 20.84 23.05
N SER A 113 -4.37 19.58 22.84
CA SER A 113 -5.33 19.22 21.80
C SER A 113 -6.72 19.85 22.00
N LEU A 114 -7.03 20.36 23.20
CA LEU A 114 -8.29 21.07 23.49
C LEU A 114 -8.27 22.54 23.06
N ARG A 115 -7.10 23.06 22.70
CA ARG A 115 -6.92 24.49 22.47
C ARG A 115 -7.45 24.90 21.11
N SER A 116 -8.32 25.90 21.10
CA SER A 116 -8.84 26.50 19.87
C SER A 116 -7.82 27.35 19.12
N ASP A 117 -6.75 27.80 19.79
CA ASP A 117 -5.66 28.61 19.21
C ASP A 117 -4.43 27.77 18.83
N LEU A 118 -4.53 26.44 18.91
CA LEU A 118 -3.40 25.56 18.60
C LEU A 118 -3.03 25.65 17.11
N SER A 119 -1.74 25.83 16.85
CA SER A 119 -1.15 25.70 15.52
C SER A 119 0.14 24.90 15.58
N GLU A 120 0.55 24.33 14.44
CA GLU A 120 1.82 23.61 14.33
C GLU A 120 2.98 24.48 14.77
N ALA A 121 3.05 25.72 14.27
CA ALA A 121 4.09 26.68 14.61
C ALA A 121 4.14 27.01 16.11
N LEU A 122 2.98 27.21 16.74
CA LEU A 122 2.90 27.47 18.17
C LEU A 122 3.48 26.29 18.97
N TRP A 123 3.01 25.07 18.69
CA TRP A 123 3.42 23.88 19.43
C TRP A 123 4.90 23.53 19.19
N ILE A 124 5.38 23.59 17.94
CA ILE A 124 6.80 23.41 17.60
C ILE A 124 7.68 24.40 18.36
N SER A 125 7.28 25.67 18.41
CA SER A 125 8.09 26.69 19.10
C SER A 125 8.17 26.44 20.62
N ALA A 126 7.08 25.94 21.23
CA ALA A 126 7.04 25.57 22.64
C ALA A 126 7.97 24.39 22.93
N VAL A 127 7.89 23.32 22.13
CA VAL A 127 8.73 22.13 22.29
C VAL A 127 10.20 22.43 22.07
N ARG A 128 10.55 23.28 21.10
CA ARG A 128 11.95 23.71 20.91
C ARG A 128 12.49 24.48 22.10
N PHE A 129 11.66 25.36 22.69
CA PHE A 129 12.03 26.08 23.90
C PHE A 129 12.24 25.12 25.08
N GLU A 130 11.26 24.24 25.36
CA GLU A 130 11.38 23.21 26.39
C GLU A 130 12.65 22.37 26.22
N ALA A 131 12.88 21.84 25.01
CA ALA A 131 14.04 20.99 24.76
C ALA A 131 15.37 21.72 24.97
N SER A 132 15.44 23.02 24.69
CA SER A 132 16.64 23.81 24.97
C SER A 132 16.91 23.94 26.47
N GLN A 133 15.87 24.12 27.28
CA GLN A 133 15.96 24.20 28.73
C GLN A 133 16.34 22.85 29.33
N LEU A 134 15.67 21.78 28.91
CA LEU A 134 15.91 20.43 29.41
C LEU A 134 17.33 19.95 29.07
N ARG A 135 17.78 20.15 27.83
CA ARG A 135 19.15 19.84 27.40
C ARG A 135 20.17 20.62 28.22
N ALA A 136 19.91 21.89 28.50
CA ALA A 136 20.77 22.70 29.36
C ALA A 136 20.81 22.18 30.82
N ALA A 137 19.70 21.69 31.37
CA ALA A 137 19.66 21.10 32.71
C ALA A 137 20.51 19.81 32.80
N PHE A 138 20.49 19.00 31.74
CA PHE A 138 21.41 17.86 31.59
C PHE A 138 22.86 18.29 31.33
N GLY A 139 23.11 19.51 30.86
CA GLY A 139 24.42 19.92 30.36
C GLY A 139 24.80 19.26 29.03
N GLN A 140 23.79 18.81 28.27
CA GLN A 140 23.94 18.02 27.05
C GLN A 140 23.33 18.73 25.83
N SER A 141 23.38 18.09 24.66
CA SER A 141 22.86 18.63 23.40
C SER A 141 21.85 17.68 22.76
N ALA A 142 21.31 18.07 21.60
CA ALA A 142 20.44 17.21 20.82
C ALA A 142 21.08 15.86 20.47
N ALA A 143 22.40 15.80 20.30
CA ALA A 143 23.13 14.58 19.91
C ALA A 143 23.06 13.45 20.96
N THR A 144 22.81 13.79 22.23
CA THR A 144 22.79 12.81 23.34
C THR A 144 21.50 12.87 24.15
N VAL A 145 20.60 13.82 23.83
CA VAL A 145 19.25 13.93 24.40
C VAL A 145 18.19 13.96 23.28
N PRO A 146 17.99 12.83 22.57
CA PRO A 146 16.96 12.68 21.54
C PRO A 146 15.55 12.60 22.15
N TYR A 147 14.55 12.99 21.36
CA TYR A 147 13.14 12.90 21.76
C TYR A 147 12.44 11.78 21.02
N HIS A 148 11.72 10.92 21.73
CA HIS A 148 10.88 9.87 21.15
C HIS A 148 9.41 10.20 21.42
N PHE A 149 8.74 10.68 20.38
CA PHE A 149 7.33 11.06 20.44
C PHE A 149 6.43 9.84 20.40
N VAL A 150 5.48 9.78 21.33
CA VAL A 150 4.30 8.93 21.18
C VAL A 150 3.22 9.76 20.50
N SER A 151 2.68 9.26 19.40
CA SER A 151 1.60 9.92 18.68
C SER A 151 0.45 10.25 19.64
N PRO A 152 -0.26 11.37 19.46
CA PRO A 152 -1.48 11.64 20.23
C PRO A 152 -2.39 10.42 20.21
N HIS A 153 -2.72 9.88 21.38
CA HIS A 153 -3.67 8.79 21.44
C HIS A 153 -5.09 9.36 21.25
N PRO A 154 -6.03 8.54 20.75
CA PRO A 154 -7.43 8.94 20.67
C PRO A 154 -7.97 9.30 22.05
N THR A 155 -8.24 10.59 22.31
CA THR A 155 -8.92 11.05 23.52
C THR A 155 -10.24 11.74 23.17
N PRO A 156 -11.37 11.35 23.80
CA PRO A 156 -12.71 11.78 23.36
C PRO A 156 -12.97 13.28 23.57
N ILE A 157 -12.08 13.99 24.27
CA ILE A 157 -12.25 15.40 24.63
C ILE A 157 -11.72 16.39 23.58
N ALA A 158 -10.82 15.96 22.70
CA ALA A 158 -10.07 16.87 21.83
C ALA A 158 -10.69 17.13 20.45
N GLY A 159 -11.68 16.33 20.04
CA GLY A 159 -12.08 16.26 18.64
C GLY A 159 -10.89 15.90 17.73
N ASP A 160 -11.02 16.16 16.43
CA ASP A 160 -10.01 15.71 15.47
C ASP A 160 -8.87 16.70 15.21
N LEU A 161 -9.17 18.01 15.27
CA LEU A 161 -8.23 19.04 14.79
C LEU A 161 -6.98 19.16 15.66
N GLY A 162 -7.15 19.19 16.99
CA GLY A 162 -6.03 19.34 17.94
C GLY A 162 -5.00 18.22 17.82
N PRO A 163 -5.40 16.93 17.94
CA PRO A 163 -4.50 15.81 17.78
C PRO A 163 -3.79 15.80 16.42
N GLN A 164 -4.50 16.17 15.34
CA GLN A 164 -3.89 16.24 14.00
C GLN A 164 -2.85 17.36 13.87
N VAL A 165 -3.05 18.51 14.54
CA VAL A 165 -2.04 19.58 14.61
C VAL A 165 -0.79 19.10 15.35
N ILE A 166 -0.95 18.43 16.50
CA ILE A 166 0.18 17.91 17.26
C ILE A 166 0.93 16.82 16.49
N ARG A 167 0.21 15.91 15.81
CA ARG A 167 0.83 14.88 14.96
C ARG A 167 1.71 15.50 13.87
N ARG A 168 1.20 16.50 13.15
CA ARG A 168 2.00 17.25 12.14
C ARG A 168 3.21 17.95 12.75
N ALA A 169 3.05 18.54 13.93
CA ALA A 169 4.15 19.18 14.64
C ALA A 169 5.25 18.18 15.08
N MET A 170 4.85 17.01 15.60
CA MET A 170 5.78 15.92 15.94
C MET A 170 6.52 15.39 14.71
N GLU A 171 5.83 15.16 13.60
CA GLU A 171 6.46 14.72 12.34
C GLU A 171 7.40 15.80 11.76
N THR A 172 7.05 17.08 11.90
CA THR A 172 7.93 18.20 11.51
C THR A 172 9.21 18.25 12.34
N LEU A 173 9.11 18.04 13.66
CA LEU A 173 10.26 17.99 14.56
C LEU A 173 11.14 16.76 14.31
N ALA A 174 10.54 15.60 14.04
CA ALA A 174 11.27 14.38 13.71
C ALA A 174 11.98 14.46 12.35
N ALA A 175 11.42 15.22 11.40
CA ALA A 175 12.05 15.49 10.11
C ALA A 175 13.21 16.50 10.18
N ASP A 176 13.41 17.20 11.31
CA ASP A 176 14.52 18.13 11.53
C ASP A 176 15.68 17.44 12.27
N PRO A 177 16.80 17.10 11.58
CA PRO A 177 17.93 16.43 12.22
C PRO A 177 18.58 17.27 13.32
N SER A 178 18.45 18.60 13.29
CA SER A 178 19.01 19.48 14.33
C SER A 178 18.22 19.42 15.63
N PHE A 179 16.94 19.05 15.56
CA PHE A 179 16.13 18.82 16.74
C PHE A 179 16.39 17.44 17.35
N ASN A 180 16.74 16.44 16.53
CA ASN A 180 16.97 15.05 16.88
C ASN A 180 15.78 14.41 17.62
N ALA A 181 14.77 14.02 16.86
CA ALA A 181 13.59 13.34 17.39
C ALA A 181 13.09 12.23 16.46
N HIS A 182 12.35 11.29 17.04
CA HIS A 182 11.81 10.11 16.40
C HIS A 182 10.33 9.95 16.73
N LEU A 183 9.59 9.33 15.81
CA LEU A 183 8.22 8.88 16.07
C LEU A 183 8.27 7.52 16.76
N GLY A 184 8.46 7.53 18.08
CA GLY A 184 8.81 6.34 18.85
C GLY A 184 7.67 5.34 19.06
N ALA A 185 6.40 5.79 19.07
CA ALA A 185 5.27 4.86 19.07
C ALA A 185 4.00 5.48 18.50
N ARG A 186 3.20 4.64 17.84
CA ARG A 186 1.83 4.94 17.44
C ARG A 186 0.86 4.28 18.42
N ALA A 187 -0.20 4.99 18.79
CA ALA A 187 -1.10 4.58 19.88
C ALA A 187 -2.59 4.75 19.49
N LEU A 188 -2.93 4.44 18.23
CA LEU A 188 -4.31 4.55 17.72
C LEU A 188 -5.14 3.29 17.99
N ASP A 189 -4.48 2.16 18.19
CA ASP A 189 -4.98 0.82 18.53
C ASP A 189 -4.88 0.55 20.03
N VAL A 190 -5.45 1.44 20.84
CA VAL A 190 -5.45 1.34 22.31
C VAL A 190 -6.86 1.15 22.84
N ASP A 191 -6.96 0.41 23.93
CA ASP A 191 -8.24 0.22 24.62
C ASP A 191 -8.64 1.50 25.35
N ALA A 192 -7.69 2.16 26.02
CA ALA A 192 -7.92 3.36 26.83
C ALA A 192 -9.04 3.14 27.87
N ASP A 193 -8.90 2.06 28.64
CA ASP A 193 -9.93 1.50 29.52
C ASP A 193 -9.52 1.52 31.00
N PHE A 194 -8.71 2.51 31.38
CA PHE A 194 -8.35 2.74 32.78
C PHE A 194 -9.40 3.55 33.54
N ASP A 195 -10.14 4.41 32.84
CA ASP A 195 -11.23 5.18 33.43
C ASP A 195 -12.42 4.27 33.77
N ASN A 196 -13.12 4.60 34.87
CA ASN A 196 -14.37 3.94 35.26
C ASN A 196 -15.48 5.01 35.36
N PRO A 197 -16.02 5.47 34.21
CA PRO A 197 -16.93 6.61 34.17
C PRO A 197 -18.33 6.31 34.73
N ASP A 198 -18.76 5.06 34.76
CA ASP A 198 -20.08 4.67 35.31
C ASP A 198 -20.02 4.26 36.80
N GLY A 199 -18.81 4.18 37.37
CA GLY A 199 -18.56 3.84 38.76
C GLY A 199 -18.74 2.35 39.07
N ASN A 200 -18.94 1.50 38.06
CA ASN A 200 -19.17 0.08 38.21
C ASN A 200 -17.92 -0.71 37.82
N GLY A 201 -17.10 -1.09 38.80
CA GLY A 201 -15.87 -1.87 38.56
C GLY A 201 -16.08 -3.30 38.01
N LEU A 202 -17.31 -3.70 37.70
CA LEU A 202 -17.64 -4.96 37.02
C LEU A 202 -17.80 -4.79 35.50
N THR A 203 -18.03 -3.57 35.03
CA THR A 203 -18.05 -3.23 33.62
C THR A 203 -16.70 -2.66 33.21
N ARG A 204 -16.41 -2.75 31.91
CA ARG A 204 -15.16 -2.28 31.32
C ARG A 204 -15.49 -1.38 30.16
N GLU A 205 -15.12 -0.12 30.30
CA GLU A 205 -15.40 0.93 29.34
C GLU A 205 -14.16 1.19 28.48
N TYR A 206 -14.35 1.32 27.16
CA TYR A 206 -13.26 1.52 26.22
C TYR A 206 -13.32 2.92 25.59
N GLY A 207 -12.15 3.45 25.20
CA GLY A 207 -12.04 4.76 24.56
C GLY A 207 -12.12 5.94 25.53
N GLY A 208 -11.71 5.73 26.78
CA GLY A 208 -11.57 6.76 27.80
C GLY A 208 -10.38 7.70 27.56
N ARG A 209 -10.11 8.56 28.54
CA ARG A 209 -9.01 9.53 28.52
C ARG A 209 -7.68 8.91 28.91
N HIS A 210 -7.70 7.84 29.70
CA HIS A 210 -6.50 7.20 30.22
C HIS A 210 -6.28 5.82 29.61
N LEU A 211 -5.05 5.62 29.14
CA LEU A 211 -4.48 4.33 28.79
C LEU A 211 -4.50 3.38 30.00
N SER A 212 -4.63 2.09 29.73
CA SER A 212 -4.40 1.06 30.75
C SER A 212 -2.95 0.67 30.89
N ALA A 213 -2.64 -0.12 31.93
CA ALA A 213 -1.33 -0.73 32.10
C ALA A 213 -0.96 -1.64 30.90
N THR A 214 -1.94 -2.29 30.27
CA THR A 214 -1.70 -3.12 29.08
C THR A 214 -1.41 -2.27 27.85
N ASP A 215 -2.15 -1.17 27.65
CA ASP A 215 -1.85 -0.22 26.56
C ASP A 215 -0.44 0.36 26.74
N ALA A 216 -0.07 0.71 27.98
CA ALA A 216 1.26 1.19 28.33
C ALA A 216 2.37 0.19 27.99
N VAL A 217 2.16 -1.12 28.21
CA VAL A 217 3.13 -2.15 27.81
C VAL A 217 3.27 -2.24 26.29
N THR A 218 2.17 -2.17 25.54
CA THR A 218 2.21 -2.15 24.06
C THR A 218 3.01 -0.95 23.54
N ILE A 219 2.75 0.24 24.08
CA ILE A 219 3.47 1.47 23.71
C ILE A 219 4.95 1.38 24.11
N ALA A 220 5.24 0.81 25.28
CA ALA A 220 6.60 0.59 25.76
C ALA A 220 7.42 -0.30 24.81
N HIS A 221 6.85 -1.38 24.28
CA HIS A 221 7.55 -2.22 23.31
C HIS A 221 7.88 -1.48 22.01
N ARG A 222 6.95 -0.65 21.49
CA ARG A 222 7.17 0.17 20.29
C ARG A 222 8.26 1.22 20.53
N LEU A 223 8.18 1.93 21.66
CA LEU A 223 9.22 2.89 22.09
C LEU A 223 10.58 2.22 22.23
N ALA A 224 10.63 1.00 22.76
CA ALA A 224 11.89 0.28 22.95
C ALA A 224 12.62 0.02 21.63
N LEU A 225 11.89 -0.30 20.56
CA LEU A 225 12.47 -0.46 19.22
C LEU A 225 13.11 0.84 18.74
N SER A 226 12.35 1.94 18.77
CA SER A 226 12.85 3.24 18.31
C SER A 226 14.05 3.74 19.13
N ILE A 227 14.02 3.58 20.46
CA ILE A 227 15.13 3.98 21.35
C ILE A 227 16.36 3.10 21.12
N ALA A 228 16.19 1.78 20.99
CA ALA A 228 17.32 0.87 20.79
C ALA A 228 17.99 1.06 19.42
N GLU A 229 17.21 1.39 18.38
CA GLU A 229 17.72 1.73 17.04
C GLU A 229 18.51 3.04 17.04
N ASP A 230 18.01 4.10 17.68
CA ASP A 230 18.76 5.36 17.86
C ASP A 230 20.07 5.16 18.65
N TRP A 231 20.04 4.20 19.59
CA TRP A 231 21.20 3.79 20.39
C TRP A 231 22.03 2.66 19.80
N ALA A 232 21.91 2.38 18.50
CA ALA A 232 22.66 1.31 17.85
C ALA A 232 24.18 1.38 18.07
N ALA A 233 24.74 2.59 18.20
CA ALA A 233 26.16 2.79 18.48
C ALA A 233 26.61 2.23 19.85
N TYR A 234 25.68 2.03 20.79
CA TYR A 234 25.96 1.48 22.12
C TYR A 234 25.70 -0.03 22.22
N ALA A 235 25.15 -0.65 21.17
CA ALA A 235 24.77 -2.06 21.18
C ALA A 235 25.97 -2.99 21.39
N ARG A 236 25.81 -4.01 22.24
CA ARG A 236 26.84 -5.02 22.50
C ARG A 236 26.93 -6.01 21.34
N PRO A 237 28.14 -6.50 20.99
CA PRO A 237 28.29 -7.54 19.97
C PRO A 237 27.37 -8.74 20.24
N GLY A 238 26.61 -9.16 19.23
CA GLY A 238 25.65 -10.26 19.33
C GLY A 238 24.27 -9.87 19.87
N SER A 239 24.04 -8.61 20.26
CA SER A 239 22.69 -8.14 20.56
C SER A 239 21.80 -8.10 19.31
N PRO A 240 20.46 -8.12 19.45
CA PRO A 240 19.54 -7.96 18.32
C PRO A 240 19.87 -6.77 17.42
N VAL A 241 20.13 -5.60 18.02
CA VAL A 241 20.47 -4.39 17.27
C VAL A 241 21.81 -4.53 16.53
N ALA A 242 22.84 -5.06 17.19
CA ALA A 242 24.15 -5.25 16.57
C ALA A 242 24.10 -6.26 15.41
N VAL A 243 23.34 -7.35 15.56
CA VAL A 243 23.16 -8.38 14.52
C VAL A 243 22.39 -7.82 13.31
N ALA A 244 21.44 -6.93 13.53
CA ALA A 244 20.67 -6.28 12.47
C ALA A 244 21.42 -5.13 11.77
N GLY A 245 22.62 -4.79 12.23
CA GLY A 245 23.41 -3.68 11.68
C GLY A 245 22.88 -2.30 12.11
N GLY A 246 22.21 -2.23 13.26
CA GLY A 246 21.63 -1.02 13.83
C GLY A 246 20.15 -0.82 13.53
N ASP A 247 19.66 -1.37 12.43
CA ASP A 247 18.29 -1.17 11.93
C ASP A 247 17.42 -2.39 12.28
N ILE A 248 16.52 -2.23 13.25
CA ILE A 248 15.67 -3.29 13.80
C ILE A 248 14.19 -3.10 13.43
N ALA A 249 13.92 -2.46 12.29
CA ALA A 249 12.57 -2.29 11.76
C ALA A 249 11.65 -1.49 12.69
N SER A 250 12.11 -0.42 13.32
CA SER A 250 11.31 0.30 14.33
C SER A 250 10.15 1.14 13.78
N LEU A 251 10.07 1.36 12.45
CA LEU A 251 9.10 2.28 11.86
C LEU A 251 7.77 1.64 11.48
N GLY A 252 7.74 0.35 11.14
CA GLY A 252 6.57 -0.34 10.63
C GLY A 252 6.10 0.11 9.22
N PRO A 253 4.96 -0.42 8.73
CA PRO A 253 4.53 -0.22 7.36
C PRO A 253 4.03 1.21 7.11
N VAL A 254 4.60 1.90 6.11
CA VAL A 254 4.21 3.28 5.75
C VAL A 254 3.54 3.31 4.39
N VAL A 255 2.41 4.00 4.28
CA VAL A 255 1.78 4.29 2.98
C VAL A 255 2.67 5.23 2.17
N VAL A 256 3.01 4.83 0.94
CA VAL A 256 3.88 5.58 0.05
C VAL A 256 3.19 6.05 -1.23
N ALA A 257 2.14 5.36 -1.67
CA ALA A 257 1.35 5.78 -2.84
C ALA A 257 -0.11 5.34 -2.72
N VAL A 258 -1.00 6.08 -3.39
CA VAL A 258 -2.43 5.80 -3.43
C VAL A 258 -2.93 5.99 -4.86
N HIS A 259 -3.51 4.93 -5.42
CA HIS A 259 -3.98 4.90 -6.81
C HIS A 259 -5.49 4.75 -6.84
N ARG A 260 -6.17 5.55 -7.66
CA ARG A 260 -7.59 5.39 -7.88
C ARG A 260 -7.84 4.21 -8.83
N ILE A 261 -8.60 3.22 -8.36
CA ILE A 261 -8.88 1.98 -9.08
C ILE A 261 -10.38 1.79 -9.34
N GLY A 262 -11.16 2.85 -9.17
CA GLY A 262 -12.60 2.84 -9.38
C GLY A 262 -13.24 4.13 -8.91
N PRO A 263 -14.54 4.31 -9.17
CA PRO A 263 -15.27 5.49 -8.71
C PRO A 263 -15.28 5.58 -7.17
N ALA A 264 -15.27 4.44 -6.46
CA ALA A 264 -15.32 4.36 -5.00
C ALA A 264 -14.26 3.40 -4.43
N SER A 265 -13.11 3.23 -5.10
CA SER A 265 -12.07 2.30 -4.67
C SER A 265 -10.66 2.85 -4.89
N LEU A 266 -9.77 2.57 -3.94
CA LEU A 266 -8.35 2.94 -3.98
C LEU A 266 -7.47 1.69 -3.80
N ALA A 267 -6.34 1.64 -4.49
CA ALA A 267 -5.21 0.79 -4.15
C ALA A 267 -4.18 1.62 -3.38
N VAL A 268 -3.59 1.05 -2.35
CA VAL A 268 -2.69 1.73 -1.41
C VAL A 268 -1.40 0.94 -1.32
N ASP A 269 -0.32 1.50 -1.84
CA ASP A 269 1.00 0.89 -1.76
C ASP A 269 1.68 1.28 -0.46
N VAL A 270 2.28 0.29 0.17
CA VAL A 270 2.89 0.36 1.49
C VAL A 270 4.33 -0.09 1.39
N ARG A 271 5.24 0.70 1.94
CA ARG A 271 6.62 0.28 2.13
C ARG A 271 6.78 -0.31 3.52
N HIS A 272 7.21 -1.56 3.57
CA HIS A 272 7.60 -2.23 4.81
C HIS A 272 8.97 -1.80 5.28
N ASP A 273 9.17 -1.84 6.59
CA ASP A 273 10.46 -1.63 7.23
C ASP A 273 11.06 -2.98 7.60
N ARG A 274 11.81 -3.58 6.68
CA ARG A 274 12.41 -4.93 6.79
C ARG A 274 11.46 -6.08 7.18
N ALA A 275 10.15 -5.88 7.09
CA ALA A 275 9.12 -6.89 7.23
C ALA A 275 8.80 -7.57 5.88
N GLY A 276 8.29 -8.80 5.93
CA GLY A 276 7.95 -9.61 4.74
C GLY A 276 6.57 -9.34 4.15
N GLY A 277 5.73 -8.56 4.84
CA GLY A 277 4.39 -8.19 4.40
C GLY A 277 3.42 -7.95 5.56
N PHE A 278 2.13 -7.85 5.24
CA PHE A 278 1.08 -7.72 6.25
C PHE A 278 0.80 -9.01 7.02
N LEU A 279 0.47 -8.89 8.30
CA LEU A 279 -0.33 -9.90 8.99
C LEU A 279 -1.75 -9.92 8.40
N PRO A 280 -2.48 -11.05 8.53
CA PRO A 280 -3.90 -11.11 8.17
C PRO A 280 -4.69 -9.98 8.84
N LEU A 281 -5.51 -9.27 8.07
CA LEU A 281 -6.32 -8.16 8.58
C LEU A 281 -7.35 -8.69 9.60
N GLY A 282 -7.37 -8.08 10.78
CA GLY A 282 -8.44 -8.27 11.77
C GLY A 282 -9.77 -7.70 11.28
N ALA A 283 -10.87 -8.05 11.95
CA ALA A 283 -12.22 -7.67 11.53
C ALA A 283 -12.43 -6.15 11.40
N GLU A 284 -11.92 -5.37 12.35
CA GLU A 284 -12.03 -3.90 12.31
C GLU A 284 -11.19 -3.29 11.17
N ALA A 285 -9.97 -3.78 10.96
CA ALA A 285 -9.13 -3.37 9.85
C ALA A 285 -9.79 -3.72 8.50
N ALA A 286 -10.31 -4.95 8.36
CA ALA A 286 -11.00 -5.42 7.16
C ALA A 286 -12.30 -4.66 6.87
N ALA A 287 -12.95 -4.11 7.90
CA ALA A 287 -14.10 -3.21 7.77
C ALA A 287 -13.71 -1.78 7.31
N GLY A 288 -12.44 -1.54 6.94
CA GLY A 288 -11.95 -0.24 6.51
C GLY A 288 -11.69 0.75 7.64
N ARG A 289 -11.75 0.32 8.91
CA ARG A 289 -11.62 1.23 10.05
C ARG A 289 -10.27 1.92 10.07
N GLY A 290 -10.31 3.23 10.33
CA GLY A 290 -9.13 4.10 10.40
C GLY A 290 -8.83 4.82 9.11
N TRP A 291 -9.35 4.35 7.97
CA TRP A 291 -9.16 5.00 6.68
C TRP A 291 -10.15 6.13 6.44
N LEU A 292 -9.64 7.30 6.12
CA LEU A 292 -10.43 8.48 5.75
C LEU A 292 -9.83 9.12 4.49
N ALA A 293 -10.60 9.16 3.41
CA ALA A 293 -10.29 9.99 2.25
C ALA A 293 -10.84 11.41 2.50
N GLN A 294 -9.98 12.42 2.45
CA GLN A 294 -10.34 13.84 2.50
C GLN A 294 -10.18 14.44 1.12
N MET A 295 -11.29 14.90 0.54
CA MET A 295 -11.37 15.32 -0.86
C MET A 295 -10.97 16.78 -1.01
N ALA A 296 -10.49 17.15 -2.21
CA ALA A 296 -10.10 18.53 -2.50
C ALA A 296 -11.27 19.54 -2.41
N ASP A 297 -12.52 19.07 -2.56
CA ASP A 297 -13.74 19.85 -2.39
C ASP A 297 -14.17 20.02 -0.91
N GLY A 298 -13.39 19.48 0.04
CA GLY A 298 -13.64 19.56 1.47
C GLY A 298 -14.56 18.45 2.03
N SER A 299 -15.12 17.59 1.18
CA SER A 299 -15.84 16.39 1.64
C SER A 299 -14.87 15.34 2.18
N SER A 300 -15.41 14.36 2.91
CA SER A 300 -14.63 13.21 3.36
C SER A 300 -15.44 11.93 3.31
N ALA A 301 -14.76 10.80 3.06
CA ALA A 301 -15.36 9.48 2.94
C ALA A 301 -14.52 8.46 3.73
N PRO A 302 -15.08 7.78 4.74
CA PRO A 302 -14.41 6.66 5.39
C PRO A 302 -14.44 5.42 4.49
N ALA A 303 -13.41 4.57 4.57
CA ALA A 303 -13.49 3.27 3.91
C ALA A 303 -14.48 2.36 4.64
N ILE A 304 -15.18 1.52 3.88
CA ILE A 304 -16.13 0.52 4.38
C ILE A 304 -15.58 -0.91 4.29
N HIS A 305 -14.48 -1.09 3.58
CA HIS A 305 -13.80 -2.37 3.45
C HIS A 305 -12.32 -2.15 3.10
N ALA A 306 -11.46 -3.00 3.65
CA ALA A 306 -10.06 -3.10 3.30
C ALA A 306 -9.65 -4.56 3.14
N ARG A 307 -8.79 -4.85 2.15
CA ARG A 307 -8.15 -6.15 2.01
C ARG A 307 -6.73 -6.01 1.51
N ALA A 308 -5.83 -6.87 1.98
CA ALA A 308 -4.53 -7.05 1.36
C ALA A 308 -4.68 -7.69 -0.02
N LEU A 309 -3.94 -7.18 -1.00
CA LEU A 309 -3.82 -7.76 -2.34
C LEU A 309 -2.55 -8.62 -2.44
N ASP A 310 -1.46 -8.16 -1.85
CA ASP A 310 -0.13 -8.78 -1.67
C ASP A 310 0.41 -8.42 -0.28
N ALA A 311 1.69 -8.76 -0.07
CA ALA A 311 2.51 -8.28 1.00
C ALA A 311 2.48 -6.75 1.17
N ASP A 312 2.36 -5.93 0.13
CA ASP A 312 2.65 -4.48 0.16
C ASP A 312 1.58 -3.55 -0.43
N THR A 313 0.47 -4.06 -0.94
CA THR A 313 -0.65 -3.29 -1.47
C THR A 313 -1.97 -3.70 -0.80
N LEU A 314 -2.72 -2.68 -0.38
CA LEU A 314 -4.09 -2.82 0.10
C LEU A 314 -5.08 -2.33 -0.94
N ARG A 315 -6.27 -2.91 -0.99
CA ARG A 315 -7.45 -2.31 -1.60
C ARG A 315 -8.34 -1.74 -0.51
N LEU A 316 -8.82 -0.52 -0.73
CA LEU A 316 -9.87 0.14 0.04
C LEU A 316 -11.10 0.38 -0.82
N ASP A 317 -12.27 0.13 -0.26
CA ASP A 317 -13.56 0.45 -0.88
C ASP A 317 -14.34 1.43 -0.01
N PHE A 318 -15.06 2.35 -0.65
CA PHE A 318 -15.82 3.44 -0.03
C PHE A 318 -17.31 3.30 -0.39
N SER A 319 -18.20 3.81 0.47
CA SER A 319 -19.65 3.81 0.21
C SER A 319 -20.05 4.72 -0.95
N ASP A 320 -19.31 5.81 -1.12
CA ASP A 320 -19.64 6.90 -2.03
C ASP A 320 -18.57 7.07 -3.10
N VAL A 321 -18.98 7.65 -4.22
CA VAL A 321 -18.06 8.00 -5.30
C VAL A 321 -17.08 9.05 -4.79
N LEU A 322 -15.80 8.74 -4.93
CA LEU A 322 -14.71 9.64 -4.66
C LEU A 322 -14.66 10.74 -5.72
N SER A 323 -14.57 12.00 -5.30
CA SER A 323 -14.42 13.19 -6.15
C SER A 323 -13.28 13.03 -7.17
N ASP A 324 -13.53 13.43 -8.43
CA ASP A 324 -12.55 13.34 -9.52
C ASP A 324 -11.37 14.30 -9.35
N ALA A 325 -11.55 15.34 -8.54
CA ALA A 325 -10.47 16.24 -8.13
C ALA A 325 -9.42 15.54 -7.25
N GLY A 326 -9.72 14.36 -6.73
CA GLY A 326 -8.87 13.63 -5.81
C GLY A 326 -8.91 14.19 -4.39
N GLY A 327 -7.88 13.85 -3.62
CA GLY A 327 -7.79 14.18 -2.21
C GLY A 327 -6.53 13.62 -1.56
N THR A 328 -6.60 13.49 -0.23
CA THR A 328 -5.57 12.85 0.59
C THR A 328 -6.19 11.69 1.36
N LEU A 329 -5.48 10.58 1.42
CA LEU A 329 -5.87 9.41 2.20
C LEU A 329 -5.10 9.40 3.53
N HIS A 330 -5.83 9.22 4.62
CA HIS A 330 -5.29 9.18 5.97
C HIS A 330 -5.61 7.85 6.65
N TYR A 331 -4.67 7.39 7.49
CA TYR A 331 -4.91 6.33 8.44
C TYR A 331 -4.81 6.89 9.87
N GLY A 332 -5.93 6.82 10.59
CA GLY A 332 -6.07 7.39 11.94
C GLY A 332 -5.98 8.91 11.97
N TRP A 333 -6.77 9.59 11.12
CA TRP A 333 -6.86 11.05 11.13
C TRP A 333 -7.51 11.56 12.43
N GLY A 334 -6.91 12.58 13.05
CA GLY A 334 -7.47 13.25 14.23
C GLY A 334 -7.61 12.33 15.45
N TYR A 335 -8.81 12.26 16.04
CA TYR A 335 -9.13 11.33 17.13
C TYR A 335 -8.91 9.89 16.65
N GLY A 336 -9.32 9.56 15.43
CA GLY A 336 -8.76 8.44 14.66
C GLY A 336 -8.76 7.05 15.32
N ARG A 337 -9.58 6.81 16.36
CA ARG A 337 -9.56 5.56 17.13
C ARG A 337 -9.86 4.36 16.25
N LEU A 338 -9.02 3.34 16.33
CA LEU A 338 -9.17 2.10 15.57
C LEU A 338 -10.15 1.14 16.25
N ALA A 339 -11.31 1.62 16.68
CA ALA A 339 -12.39 0.76 17.15
C ALA A 339 -13.76 1.42 17.03
N ALA A 340 -14.81 0.61 17.04
CA ALA A 340 -16.16 1.10 17.21
C ALA A 340 -16.33 1.79 18.57
N ALA A 341 -17.36 2.64 18.69
CA ALA A 341 -17.70 3.28 19.95
C ALA A 341 -17.98 2.23 21.04
N GLY A 342 -17.28 2.32 22.17
CA GLY A 342 -17.41 1.39 23.30
C GLY A 342 -16.79 0.00 23.08
N ALA A 343 -16.09 -0.24 21.96
CA ALA A 343 -15.39 -1.51 21.69
C ALA A 343 -13.90 -1.44 22.06
N PRO A 344 -13.22 -2.57 22.35
CA PRO A 344 -11.77 -2.61 22.53
C PRO A 344 -11.04 -2.15 21.27
N GLY A 345 -9.94 -1.41 21.45
CA GLY A 345 -9.14 -0.80 20.39
C GLY A 345 -7.84 -1.54 20.08
N ARG A 346 -7.33 -2.35 21.02
CA ARG A 346 -6.11 -3.13 20.78
C ARG A 346 -6.28 -4.11 19.64
N ASN A 347 -5.20 -4.31 18.87
CA ASN A 347 -5.11 -5.28 17.77
C ASN A 347 -6.01 -4.98 16.56
N ASN A 348 -6.55 -3.76 16.46
CA ASN A 348 -7.43 -3.39 15.34
C ASN A 348 -6.74 -2.62 14.21
N ALA A 349 -5.45 -2.29 14.34
CA ALA A 349 -4.69 -1.75 13.22
C ALA A 349 -4.42 -2.80 12.14
N ILE A 350 -3.93 -2.34 11.00
CA ILE A 350 -3.22 -3.18 10.04
C ILE A 350 -1.77 -3.29 10.52
N TYR A 351 -1.22 -4.49 10.57
CA TYR A 351 0.14 -4.74 11.07
C TYR A 351 1.02 -5.36 9.99
N ASP A 352 2.31 -5.10 10.04
CA ASP A 352 3.30 -5.95 9.38
C ASP A 352 3.53 -7.26 10.16
N ASP A 353 4.32 -8.16 9.58
CA ASP A 353 4.72 -9.43 10.21
C ASP A 353 5.66 -9.30 11.42
N GLN A 354 6.08 -8.08 11.77
CA GLN A 354 6.79 -7.75 13.01
C GLN A 354 5.85 -7.19 14.10
N GLY A 355 4.57 -7.01 13.79
CA GLY A 355 3.55 -6.52 14.73
C GLY A 355 3.51 -5.00 14.89
N LEU A 356 4.12 -4.24 13.99
CA LEU A 356 4.06 -2.78 14.00
C LEU A 356 2.88 -2.26 13.17
N PRO A 357 2.16 -1.24 13.68
CA PRO A 357 0.96 -0.73 13.02
C PRO A 357 1.31 0.12 11.80
N LEU A 358 0.53 -0.08 10.74
CA LEU A 358 0.54 0.74 9.54
C LEU A 358 0.24 2.20 9.85
N TRP A 359 0.80 3.11 9.05
CA TRP A 359 0.55 4.52 9.17
C TRP A 359 0.64 5.26 7.84
N THR A 360 -0.03 6.42 7.79
CA THR A 360 0.19 7.47 6.80
C THR A 360 0.97 8.61 7.44
N SER A 361 1.66 9.41 6.64
CA SER A 361 2.07 10.77 7.03
C SER A 361 0.90 11.54 7.68
N ALA A 362 1.18 12.48 8.59
CA ALA A 362 0.19 13.38 9.18
C ALA A 362 -0.47 14.34 8.17
N TRP A 363 0.09 14.46 6.97
CA TRP A 363 -0.54 15.20 5.86
C TRP A 363 -1.37 14.29 4.94
N GLY A 364 -1.41 12.99 5.22
CA GLY A 364 -2.01 11.98 4.35
C GLY A 364 -1.15 11.70 3.11
N THR A 365 -1.61 10.76 2.28
CA THR A 365 -1.00 10.47 0.97
C THR A 365 -1.96 10.90 -0.13
N GLY A 366 -1.48 11.72 -1.06
CA GLY A 366 -2.31 12.26 -2.14
C GLY A 366 -2.79 11.19 -3.12
N PHE A 367 -3.99 11.37 -3.64
CA PHE A 367 -4.54 10.67 -4.81
C PHE A 367 -5.23 11.71 -5.70
N GLY A 368 -5.07 11.69 -7.03
CA GLY A 368 -5.58 12.79 -7.87
C GLY A 368 -5.80 12.52 -9.35
N GLY A 369 -6.83 13.21 -9.90
CA GLY A 369 -7.02 13.66 -11.29
C GLY A 369 -7.18 12.60 -12.38
N ALA A 370 -8.40 12.42 -12.90
CA ALA A 370 -8.82 11.53 -13.98
C ALA A 370 -7.70 10.80 -14.78
N SER A 371 -7.78 9.46 -14.78
CA SER A 371 -7.80 8.77 -16.06
C SER A 371 -8.99 7.81 -16.07
N PRO A 372 -9.99 8.03 -16.93
CA PRO A 372 -11.00 7.05 -17.22
C PRO A 372 -10.37 6.03 -18.18
N VAL A 373 -9.36 5.28 -17.72
CA VAL A 373 -9.13 3.98 -18.34
C VAL A 373 -10.18 3.10 -17.68
N PRO A 374 -11.30 2.77 -18.35
CA PRO A 374 -12.23 1.80 -17.80
C PRO A 374 -11.42 0.55 -17.48
N LEU A 375 -11.42 0.16 -16.21
CA LEU A 375 -10.71 -1.04 -15.80
C LEU A 375 -11.19 -2.21 -16.66
N LEU A 376 -10.24 -3.03 -17.08
CA LEU A 376 -10.56 -4.26 -17.77
C LEU A 376 -11.58 -5.08 -16.95
N PRO A 377 -12.60 -5.68 -17.59
CA PRO A 377 -13.36 -6.76 -16.97
C PRO A 377 -12.42 -7.84 -16.44
N ASP A 378 -12.81 -8.59 -15.40
CA ASP A 378 -11.94 -9.60 -14.77
C ASP A 378 -11.33 -10.56 -15.79
N THR A 379 -12.14 -11.03 -16.75
CA THR A 379 -11.69 -11.86 -17.87
C THR A 379 -10.55 -11.20 -18.65
N ARG A 380 -10.71 -9.95 -19.07
CA ARG A 380 -9.68 -9.25 -19.86
C ARG A 380 -8.44 -8.95 -19.03
N ALA A 381 -8.59 -8.71 -17.73
CA ALA A 381 -7.46 -8.50 -16.83
C ALA A 381 -6.64 -9.80 -16.63
N LEU A 382 -7.31 -10.94 -16.54
CA LEU A 382 -6.64 -12.24 -16.49
C LEU A 382 -5.97 -12.57 -17.83
N GLU A 383 -6.61 -12.28 -18.97
CA GLU A 383 -5.97 -12.43 -20.29
C GLU A 383 -4.77 -11.49 -20.45
N TYR A 384 -4.85 -10.26 -19.91
CA TYR A 384 -3.72 -9.33 -19.85
C TYR A 384 -2.55 -9.90 -19.05
N ILE A 385 -2.80 -10.50 -17.89
CA ILE A 385 -1.76 -11.18 -17.12
C ILE A 385 -1.22 -12.38 -17.90
N ALA A 386 -2.09 -13.23 -18.44
CA ALA A 386 -1.73 -14.41 -19.22
C ALA A 386 -0.89 -14.10 -20.48
N SER A 387 -0.95 -12.86 -20.98
CA SER A 387 -0.17 -12.39 -22.12
C SER A 387 1.30 -12.08 -21.79
N HIS A 388 1.66 -11.99 -20.50
CA HIS A 388 2.97 -11.48 -20.08
C HIS A 388 3.57 -12.36 -18.98
N ALA A 389 4.69 -13.04 -19.27
CA ALA A 389 5.32 -13.98 -18.35
C ALA A 389 5.67 -13.36 -16.99
N ASP A 390 6.21 -12.15 -16.99
CA ASP A 390 6.55 -11.40 -15.78
C ASP A 390 5.33 -11.05 -14.93
N LEU A 391 4.18 -10.73 -15.55
CA LEU A 391 2.94 -10.48 -14.81
C LEU A 391 2.34 -11.78 -14.27
N MET A 392 2.46 -12.89 -15.01
CA MET A 392 2.02 -14.19 -14.49
C MET A 392 2.84 -14.60 -13.27
N ASP A 393 4.15 -14.32 -13.27
CA ASP A 393 5.04 -14.58 -12.13
C ASP A 393 4.77 -13.64 -10.95
N ALA A 394 4.56 -12.35 -11.21
CA ALA A 394 4.38 -11.35 -10.17
C ALA A 394 2.98 -11.35 -9.56
N PHE A 395 1.93 -11.56 -10.37
CA PHE A 395 0.54 -11.36 -9.96
C PHE A 395 -0.25 -12.66 -9.81
N GLY A 396 0.21 -13.76 -10.42
CA GLY A 396 -0.62 -14.95 -10.55
C GLY A 396 -1.98 -14.64 -11.17
N ALA A 397 -3.02 -15.42 -10.85
CA ALA A 397 -4.35 -15.19 -11.40
C ALA A 397 -5.17 -14.14 -10.60
N ASP A 398 -4.56 -13.00 -10.28
CA ASP A 398 -5.21 -11.87 -9.62
C ASP A 398 -5.65 -10.81 -10.65
N ALA A 399 -6.93 -10.88 -11.02
CA ALA A 399 -7.52 -9.94 -11.97
C ALA A 399 -7.39 -8.47 -11.52
N LEU A 400 -7.40 -8.19 -10.21
CA LEU A 400 -7.29 -6.81 -9.73
C LEU A 400 -5.89 -6.26 -9.96
N ARG A 401 -4.83 -7.02 -9.68
CA ARG A 401 -3.47 -6.56 -9.99
C ARG A 401 -3.27 -6.31 -11.48
N GLY A 402 -3.83 -7.19 -12.32
CA GLY A 402 -3.84 -6.99 -13.77
C GLY A 402 -4.50 -5.67 -14.16
N LYS A 403 -5.65 -5.34 -13.56
CA LYS A 403 -6.35 -4.06 -13.77
C LYS A 403 -5.53 -2.85 -13.33
N VAL A 404 -4.95 -2.91 -12.13
CA VAL A 404 -4.14 -1.82 -11.57
C VAL A 404 -2.90 -1.58 -12.42
N HIS A 405 -2.18 -2.64 -12.75
CA HIS A 405 -0.99 -2.54 -13.59
C HIS A 405 -1.33 -2.03 -14.99
N GLN A 406 -2.39 -2.54 -15.62
CA GLN A 406 -2.79 -2.10 -16.96
C GLN A 406 -3.19 -0.62 -17.00
N ALA A 407 -3.95 -0.16 -15.99
CA ALA A 407 -4.39 1.23 -15.90
C ALA A 407 -3.25 2.20 -15.55
N GLY A 408 -2.31 1.79 -14.68
CA GLY A 408 -1.21 2.65 -14.24
C GLY A 408 0.01 2.66 -15.16
N TRP A 409 0.32 1.52 -15.79
CA TRP A 409 1.63 1.28 -16.42
C TRP A 409 1.56 0.59 -17.78
N GLY A 410 0.48 -0.16 -18.06
CA GLY A 410 0.36 -0.98 -19.26
C GLY A 410 0.43 -0.18 -20.56
N GLY A 411 -0.19 1.01 -20.60
CA GLY A 411 -0.14 1.90 -21.76
C GLY A 411 1.25 2.52 -22.00
N ALA A 412 1.95 2.92 -20.94
CA ALA A 412 3.31 3.46 -21.03
C ALA A 412 4.34 2.40 -21.47
N GLN A 413 4.03 1.12 -21.23
CA GLN A 413 4.88 -0.02 -21.61
C GLN A 413 4.48 -0.66 -22.95
N ASN A 414 3.48 -0.11 -23.67
CA ASN A 414 2.93 -0.68 -24.92
C ASN A 414 2.56 -2.18 -24.81
N ARG A 415 2.04 -2.61 -23.66
CA ARG A 415 1.69 -4.01 -23.41
C ARG A 415 0.35 -4.40 -24.02
N ALA A 416 0.38 -5.22 -25.07
CA ALA A 416 -0.81 -5.74 -25.74
C ALA A 416 -1.34 -7.02 -25.07
N ILE A 417 -2.66 -7.26 -25.16
CA ILE A 417 -3.25 -8.52 -24.73
C ILE A 417 -3.18 -9.50 -25.91
N THR A 418 -2.32 -10.50 -25.80
CA THR A 418 -2.04 -11.50 -26.84
C THR A 418 -2.62 -12.88 -26.52
N PHE A 419 -3.03 -13.11 -25.27
CA PHE A 419 -3.71 -14.33 -24.86
C PHE A 419 -5.24 -14.20 -25.01
N ASP A 420 -5.88 -15.24 -25.55
CA ASP A 420 -7.33 -15.34 -25.67
C ASP A 420 -7.81 -16.67 -25.07
N GLY A 421 -8.66 -16.58 -24.04
CA GLY A 421 -9.12 -17.75 -23.29
C GLY A 421 -10.03 -18.69 -24.10
N LEU A 422 -10.79 -18.16 -25.06
CA LEU A 422 -11.67 -18.98 -25.92
C LEU A 422 -10.86 -19.77 -26.95
N ASN A 423 -9.85 -19.14 -27.55
CA ASN A 423 -8.93 -19.81 -28.47
C ASN A 423 -8.13 -20.91 -27.75
N TYR A 424 -7.70 -20.64 -26.51
CA TYR A 424 -7.07 -21.65 -25.66
C TYR A 424 -8.01 -22.85 -25.42
N LEU A 425 -9.26 -22.62 -25.03
CA LEU A 425 -10.25 -23.70 -24.84
C LEU A 425 -10.52 -24.50 -26.12
N GLY A 426 -10.62 -23.83 -27.29
CA GLY A 426 -10.79 -24.52 -28.56
C GLY A 426 -9.60 -25.40 -28.94
N SER A 427 -8.40 -25.03 -28.48
CA SER A 427 -7.18 -25.82 -28.66
C SER A 427 -7.11 -27.02 -27.69
N GLN A 428 -7.86 -26.98 -26.57
CA GLN A 428 -7.81 -27.95 -25.47
C GLN A 428 -9.18 -28.58 -25.16
N PRO A 429 -9.58 -29.64 -25.90
CA PRO A 429 -10.86 -30.34 -25.70
C PRO A 429 -11.14 -30.82 -24.27
N ASP A 430 -10.10 -31.29 -23.58
CA ASP A 430 -10.17 -31.76 -22.20
C ASP A 430 -10.54 -30.62 -21.24
N LEU A 431 -9.92 -29.45 -21.44
CA LEU A 431 -10.18 -28.27 -20.63
C LEU A 431 -11.58 -27.70 -20.90
N PHE A 432 -12.01 -27.66 -22.16
CA PHE A 432 -13.36 -27.26 -22.52
C PHE A 432 -14.43 -28.16 -21.86
N ALA A 433 -14.18 -29.46 -21.76
CA ALA A 433 -15.13 -30.39 -21.13
C ALA A 433 -15.35 -30.10 -19.63
N VAL A 434 -14.37 -29.48 -18.96
CA VAL A 434 -14.45 -29.13 -17.53
C VAL A 434 -14.91 -27.69 -17.32
N LEU A 435 -14.31 -26.73 -18.04
CA LEU A 435 -14.55 -25.30 -17.82
C LEU A 435 -15.74 -24.75 -18.63
N GLY A 436 -16.16 -25.45 -19.69
CA GLY A 436 -17.05 -24.89 -20.70
C GLY A 436 -16.43 -23.67 -21.39
N PRO A 437 -17.23 -22.82 -22.05
CA PRO A 437 -16.73 -21.63 -22.77
C PRO A 437 -16.45 -20.43 -21.82
N ASP A 438 -15.78 -20.67 -20.70
CA ASP A 438 -15.39 -19.62 -19.76
C ASP A 438 -13.95 -19.16 -20.01
N ALA A 439 -13.81 -18.06 -20.74
CA ALA A 439 -12.50 -17.47 -21.06
C ALA A 439 -11.72 -17.01 -19.81
N GLY A 440 -12.39 -16.59 -18.74
CA GLY A 440 -11.75 -16.15 -17.50
C GLY A 440 -11.18 -17.33 -16.73
N ALA A 441 -11.93 -18.43 -16.64
CA ALA A 441 -11.45 -19.68 -16.07
C ALA A 441 -10.27 -20.26 -16.89
N ALA A 442 -10.35 -20.17 -18.21
CA ALA A 442 -9.28 -20.60 -19.11
C ALA A 442 -7.99 -19.78 -18.92
N ALA A 443 -8.10 -18.44 -18.81
CA ALA A 443 -6.97 -17.57 -18.52
C ALA A 443 -6.37 -17.86 -17.13
N ARG A 444 -7.20 -18.10 -16.11
CA ARG A 444 -6.75 -18.53 -14.78
C ARG A 444 -5.94 -19.81 -14.85
N HIS A 445 -6.46 -20.84 -15.52
CA HIS A 445 -5.75 -22.11 -15.73
C HIS A 445 -4.44 -21.93 -16.47
N TRP A 446 -4.39 -21.08 -17.51
CA TRP A 446 -3.14 -20.83 -18.23
C TRP A 446 -2.05 -20.25 -17.33
N ILE A 447 -2.43 -19.27 -16.49
CA ILE A 447 -1.50 -18.60 -15.56
C ILE A 447 -0.95 -19.58 -14.53
N THR A 448 -1.80 -20.46 -13.99
CA THR A 448 -1.45 -21.36 -12.89
C THR A 448 -0.81 -22.66 -13.36
N ASP A 449 -1.30 -23.25 -14.45
CA ASP A 449 -0.97 -24.63 -14.84
C ASP A 449 -0.57 -24.74 -16.31
N GLY A 450 -1.41 -24.24 -17.23
CA GLY A 450 -1.34 -24.56 -18.67
C GLY A 450 -0.01 -24.23 -19.34
N ARG A 451 0.64 -23.14 -18.93
CA ARG A 451 1.96 -22.76 -19.45
C ARG A 451 3.09 -23.70 -19.00
N PHE A 452 2.94 -24.35 -17.85
CA PHE A 452 3.90 -25.33 -17.32
C PHE A 452 3.64 -26.74 -17.86
N GLU A 453 2.40 -27.02 -18.26
CA GLU A 453 2.00 -28.27 -18.90
C GLU A 453 2.45 -28.36 -20.38
N GLY A 454 3.03 -27.30 -20.94
CA GLY A 454 3.48 -27.25 -22.32
C GLY A 454 2.34 -27.19 -23.35
N ARG A 455 1.14 -26.76 -22.94
CA ARG A 455 -0.01 -26.63 -23.83
C ARG A 455 0.20 -25.53 -24.87
N THR A 456 -0.27 -25.75 -26.09
CA THR A 456 -0.13 -24.81 -27.23
C THR A 456 -1.47 -24.31 -27.72
N ILE A 457 -1.55 -23.04 -28.12
CA ILE A 457 -2.76 -22.45 -28.71
C ILE A 457 -2.61 -22.46 -30.23
N TRP A 458 -3.53 -23.11 -30.93
CA TRP A 458 -3.52 -23.24 -32.39
C TRP A 458 -4.89 -23.01 -33.02
N PHE A 459 -5.95 -23.08 -32.23
CA PHE A 459 -7.32 -22.81 -32.67
C PHE A 459 -7.61 -21.30 -32.64
N ASP A 460 -8.25 -20.80 -33.69
CA ASP A 460 -8.82 -19.44 -33.74
C ASP A 460 -10.32 -19.49 -34.05
N ALA A 461 -11.13 -18.99 -33.11
CA ALA A 461 -12.59 -19.04 -33.21
C ALA A 461 -13.16 -18.23 -34.38
N LEU A 462 -12.56 -17.08 -34.70
CA LEU A 462 -13.03 -16.21 -35.78
C LEU A 462 -12.63 -16.78 -37.13
N ALA A 463 -11.39 -17.26 -37.29
CA ALA A 463 -10.94 -17.93 -38.50
C ALA A 463 -11.74 -19.21 -38.76
N TYR A 464 -12.04 -19.99 -37.72
CA TYR A 464 -12.90 -21.17 -37.83
C TYR A 464 -14.29 -20.81 -38.36
N THR A 465 -14.93 -19.76 -37.82
CA THR A 465 -16.22 -19.28 -38.32
C THR A 465 -16.12 -18.72 -39.73
N ALA A 466 -15.09 -17.92 -40.03
CA ALA A 466 -14.85 -17.35 -41.35
C ALA A 466 -14.58 -18.41 -42.44
N SER A 467 -14.08 -19.58 -42.05
CA SER A 467 -13.81 -20.71 -42.95
C SER A 467 -15.06 -21.43 -43.43
N HIS A 468 -16.21 -21.25 -42.76
CA HIS A 468 -17.42 -22.03 -42.99
C HIS A 468 -18.64 -21.13 -43.14
N ASP A 469 -19.26 -21.15 -44.33
CA ASP A 469 -20.37 -20.26 -44.68
C ASP A 469 -21.61 -20.41 -43.79
N ASP A 470 -21.90 -21.64 -43.36
CA ASP A 470 -23.00 -21.98 -42.45
C ASP A 470 -22.75 -21.39 -41.06
N LEU A 471 -21.52 -21.45 -40.56
CA LEU A 471 -21.14 -20.88 -39.27
C LEU A 471 -21.10 -19.36 -39.31
N ALA A 472 -20.56 -18.78 -40.39
CA ALA A 472 -20.57 -17.33 -40.57
C ALA A 472 -22.02 -16.78 -40.63
N GLN A 473 -22.94 -17.51 -41.25
CA GLN A 473 -24.36 -17.14 -41.29
C GLN A 473 -25.07 -17.40 -39.95
N GLY A 474 -24.78 -18.51 -39.28
CA GLY A 474 -25.48 -18.94 -38.07
C GLY A 474 -24.97 -18.29 -36.78
N PHE A 475 -23.65 -18.13 -36.64
CA PHE A 475 -23.00 -17.64 -35.42
C PHE A 475 -22.54 -16.18 -35.54
N GLY A 476 -22.25 -15.71 -36.76
CA GLY A 476 -21.64 -14.39 -36.94
C GLY A 476 -20.34 -14.27 -36.14
N LEU A 477 -20.24 -13.25 -35.29
CA LEU A 477 -19.05 -13.01 -34.46
C LEU A 477 -19.09 -13.71 -33.09
N ASP A 478 -20.07 -14.60 -32.84
CA ASP A 478 -20.17 -15.34 -31.59
C ASP A 478 -19.07 -16.40 -31.46
N ARG A 479 -17.97 -16.01 -30.81
CA ARG A 479 -16.82 -16.89 -30.55
C ARG A 479 -17.15 -18.02 -29.57
N VAL A 480 -18.12 -17.83 -28.67
CA VAL A 480 -18.54 -18.88 -27.73
C VAL A 480 -19.26 -19.99 -28.49
N ALA A 481 -20.17 -19.63 -29.38
CA ALA A 481 -20.84 -20.59 -30.27
C ALA A 481 -19.83 -21.34 -31.16
N ALA A 482 -18.83 -20.63 -31.71
CA ALA A 482 -17.78 -21.21 -32.53
C ALA A 482 -16.94 -22.24 -31.78
N VAL A 483 -16.42 -21.90 -30.59
CA VAL A 483 -15.63 -22.82 -29.76
C VAL A 483 -16.46 -24.01 -29.30
N ARG A 484 -17.72 -23.78 -28.89
CA ARG A 484 -18.64 -24.86 -28.50
C ARG A 484 -18.88 -25.82 -29.66
N HIS A 485 -19.24 -25.30 -30.83
CA HIS A 485 -19.44 -26.12 -32.01
C HIS A 485 -18.18 -26.89 -32.38
N TRP A 486 -17.01 -26.24 -32.39
CA TRP A 486 -15.75 -26.92 -32.65
C TRP A 486 -15.52 -28.09 -31.68
N ALA A 487 -15.75 -27.85 -30.38
CA ALA A 487 -15.53 -28.84 -29.34
C ALA A 487 -16.54 -29.99 -29.34
N GLU A 488 -17.79 -29.75 -29.73
CA GLU A 488 -18.86 -30.76 -29.68
C GLU A 488 -19.04 -31.47 -31.02
N HIS A 489 -18.75 -30.81 -32.14
CA HIS A 489 -19.09 -31.27 -33.49
C HIS A 489 -17.96 -31.10 -34.50
N GLY A 490 -17.46 -29.88 -34.72
CA GLY A 490 -16.64 -29.52 -35.87
C GLY A 490 -15.39 -30.38 -36.07
N ARG A 491 -14.68 -30.73 -34.98
CA ARG A 491 -13.51 -31.61 -35.05
C ARG A 491 -13.84 -33.05 -35.44
N PHE A 492 -15.04 -33.53 -35.12
CA PHE A 492 -15.51 -34.86 -35.47
C PHE A 492 -16.11 -34.91 -36.88
N GLU A 493 -16.57 -33.77 -37.38
CA GLU A 493 -17.03 -33.56 -38.76
C GLU A 493 -15.86 -33.43 -39.76
N GLY A 494 -14.61 -33.29 -39.28
CA GLY A 494 -13.44 -33.10 -40.12
C GLY A 494 -13.31 -31.68 -40.70
N ARG A 495 -13.94 -30.69 -40.08
CA ARG A 495 -13.84 -29.28 -40.48
C ARG A 495 -12.41 -28.76 -40.28
N VAL A 496 -11.95 -27.88 -41.18
CA VAL A 496 -10.61 -27.29 -41.17
C VAL A 496 -10.67 -25.77 -41.16
N ILE A 497 -9.70 -25.12 -40.50
CA ILE A 497 -9.56 -23.66 -40.51
C ILE A 497 -8.76 -23.29 -41.76
N ALA A 498 -9.45 -22.76 -42.78
CA ALA A 498 -8.87 -22.42 -44.08
C ALA A 498 -8.80 -20.92 -44.34
N PHE A 499 -9.49 -20.09 -43.55
CA PHE A 499 -9.50 -18.65 -43.71
C PHE A 499 -8.24 -18.02 -43.09
N GLN A 500 -7.47 -17.28 -43.89
CA GLN A 500 -6.31 -16.52 -43.44
C GLN A 500 -6.64 -15.02 -43.43
N GLY A 501 -6.76 -14.45 -42.23
CA GLY A 501 -7.21 -13.06 -42.07
C GLY A 501 -6.23 -12.03 -42.64
N LEU A 502 -4.93 -12.30 -42.57
CA LEU A 502 -3.91 -11.42 -43.13
C LEU A 502 -3.93 -11.42 -44.65
N ASP A 503 -4.07 -12.58 -45.29
CA ASP A 503 -4.18 -12.66 -46.77
C ASP A 503 -5.42 -11.91 -47.27
N TYR A 504 -6.54 -12.05 -46.54
CA TYR A 504 -7.75 -11.31 -46.83
C TYR A 504 -7.57 -9.78 -46.71
N ILE A 505 -6.83 -9.32 -45.70
CA ILE A 505 -6.48 -7.89 -45.57
C ILE A 505 -5.54 -7.47 -46.70
N ALA A 506 -4.48 -8.22 -46.96
CA ALA A 506 -3.50 -7.96 -47.99
C ALA A 506 -4.12 -7.86 -49.40
N THR A 507 -5.21 -8.60 -49.64
CA THR A 507 -6.01 -8.53 -50.87
C THR A 507 -6.64 -7.15 -51.10
N HIS A 508 -6.88 -6.37 -50.04
CA HIS A 508 -7.71 -5.15 -50.10
C HIS A 508 -6.99 -3.94 -49.50
N ALA A 509 -6.65 -2.98 -50.36
CA ALA A 509 -5.96 -1.75 -49.98
C ALA A 509 -6.67 -0.96 -48.85
N ASP A 510 -8.00 -0.87 -48.87
CA ASP A 510 -8.78 -0.19 -47.85
C ASP A 510 -8.73 -0.91 -46.50
N LEU A 511 -8.62 -2.24 -46.49
CA LEU A 511 -8.46 -3.02 -45.26
C LEU A 511 -7.05 -2.91 -44.71
N ILE A 512 -6.02 -2.85 -45.57
CA ILE A 512 -4.65 -2.52 -45.15
C ILE A 512 -4.62 -1.17 -44.44
N ASP A 513 -5.20 -0.16 -45.08
CA ASP A 513 -5.22 1.20 -44.56
C ASP A 513 -6.08 1.32 -43.27
N SER A 514 -7.11 0.48 -43.11
CA SER A 514 -8.03 0.51 -41.95
C SER A 514 -7.59 -0.34 -40.77
N PHE A 515 -7.02 -1.52 -41.01
CA PHE A 515 -6.75 -2.53 -39.97
C PHE A 515 -5.27 -2.81 -39.77
N GLY A 516 -4.41 -2.52 -40.76
CA GLY A 516 -3.04 -3.01 -40.74
C GLY A 516 -2.97 -4.53 -40.61
N ALA A 517 -1.87 -5.06 -40.08
CA ALA A 517 -1.66 -6.50 -39.93
C ALA A 517 -2.43 -7.05 -38.70
N ASP A 518 -3.76 -7.14 -38.79
CA ASP A 518 -4.64 -7.71 -37.76
C ASP A 518 -5.53 -8.82 -38.35
N ALA A 519 -5.05 -10.07 -38.26
CA ALA A 519 -5.77 -11.24 -38.76
C ALA A 519 -7.21 -11.34 -38.22
N ALA A 520 -7.42 -10.99 -36.95
CA ALA A 520 -8.71 -11.06 -36.30
C ALA A 520 -9.67 -9.96 -36.80
N ALA A 521 -9.16 -8.78 -37.14
CA ALA A 521 -9.95 -7.75 -37.84
C ALA A 521 -10.37 -8.22 -39.23
N GLY A 522 -9.47 -8.87 -39.98
CA GLY A 522 -9.78 -9.47 -41.27
C GLY A 522 -10.90 -10.50 -41.19
N ALA A 523 -10.81 -11.44 -40.25
CA ALA A 523 -11.85 -12.44 -40.03
C ALA A 523 -13.19 -11.82 -39.61
N ARG A 524 -13.18 -10.84 -38.69
CA ARG A 524 -14.41 -10.11 -38.29
C ARG A 524 -15.06 -9.41 -39.48
N HIS A 525 -14.27 -8.72 -40.30
CA HIS A 525 -14.77 -8.02 -41.47
C HIS A 525 -15.37 -8.98 -42.49
N TRP A 526 -14.70 -10.09 -42.78
CA TRP A 526 -15.23 -11.10 -43.69
C TRP A 526 -16.59 -11.64 -43.25
N ILE A 527 -16.69 -12.03 -41.97
CA ILE A 527 -17.93 -12.58 -41.40
C ILE A 527 -19.07 -11.54 -41.43
N ALA A 528 -18.78 -10.30 -41.02
CA ALA A 528 -19.81 -9.27 -40.86
C ALA A 528 -20.22 -8.59 -42.18
N HIS A 529 -19.29 -8.45 -43.14
CA HIS A 529 -19.47 -7.62 -44.32
C HIS A 529 -18.96 -8.28 -45.60
N GLY A 530 -17.70 -8.73 -45.61
CA GLY A 530 -16.97 -9.14 -46.81
C GLY A 530 -17.69 -10.18 -47.68
N ARG A 531 -18.38 -11.14 -47.06
CA ARG A 531 -19.21 -12.14 -47.76
C ARG A 531 -20.38 -11.50 -48.53
N SER A 532 -21.12 -10.63 -47.86
CA SER A 532 -22.28 -9.94 -48.45
C SER A 532 -21.89 -8.92 -49.51
N GLU A 533 -20.68 -8.36 -49.40
CA GLU A 533 -20.09 -7.44 -50.37
C GLU A 533 -19.52 -8.16 -51.59
N GLY A 534 -19.41 -9.50 -51.56
CA GLY A 534 -18.83 -10.28 -52.67
C GLY A 534 -17.32 -10.09 -52.83
N ARG A 535 -16.60 -9.77 -51.74
CA ARG A 535 -15.16 -9.50 -51.78
C ARG A 535 -14.36 -10.78 -52.05
N ALA A 536 -13.23 -10.64 -52.74
CA ALA A 536 -12.32 -11.75 -52.98
C ALA A 536 -11.67 -12.19 -51.66
N ARG A 537 -11.73 -13.48 -51.34
CA ARG A 537 -11.20 -13.99 -50.06
C ARG A 537 -9.68 -14.12 -50.06
N ASP A 538 -9.14 -14.64 -51.15
CA ASP A 538 -7.76 -15.12 -51.28
C ASP A 538 -7.10 -14.50 -52.53
N GLY A 539 -7.00 -13.16 -52.59
CA GLY A 539 -6.43 -12.44 -53.73
C GLY A 539 -4.95 -12.09 -53.60
N PHE A 540 -4.38 -12.24 -52.41
CA PHE A 540 -2.96 -12.11 -52.13
C PHE A 540 -2.34 -13.50 -51.92
N ASP A 541 -1.24 -13.78 -52.60
CA ASP A 541 -0.47 -15.03 -52.50
C ASP A 541 0.84 -14.80 -51.74
N ALA A 542 0.81 -15.09 -50.43
CA ALA A 542 1.98 -14.97 -49.56
C ALA A 542 3.16 -15.85 -49.98
N ALA A 543 2.89 -17.04 -50.56
CA ALA A 543 3.94 -17.93 -51.04
C ALA A 543 4.64 -17.35 -52.27
N ARG A 544 3.86 -16.83 -53.22
CA ARG A 544 4.41 -16.11 -54.38
C ARG A 544 5.13 -14.84 -53.96
N TYR A 545 4.61 -14.13 -52.97
CA TYR A 545 5.28 -12.96 -52.41
C TYR A 545 6.67 -13.31 -51.88
N LEU A 546 6.79 -14.41 -51.11
CA LEU A 546 8.10 -14.93 -50.71
C LEU A 546 8.94 -15.33 -51.93
N GLU A 547 8.41 -16.04 -52.92
CA GLU A 547 9.14 -16.42 -54.15
C GLU A 547 9.68 -15.20 -54.93
N ASN A 548 8.98 -14.07 -54.89
CA ASN A 548 9.39 -12.84 -55.58
C ASN A 548 10.57 -12.14 -54.89
N TYR A 549 10.75 -12.28 -53.57
CA TYR A 549 11.72 -11.49 -52.79
C TYR A 549 12.68 -12.37 -51.96
N ALA A 550 13.94 -12.44 -52.40
CA ALA A 550 14.95 -13.28 -51.77
C ALA A 550 15.31 -12.86 -50.34
N ASP A 551 15.27 -11.56 -50.04
CA ASP A 551 15.46 -11.02 -48.69
C ASP A 551 14.38 -11.50 -47.72
N LEU A 552 13.12 -11.54 -48.15
CA LEU A 552 12.02 -12.03 -47.32
C LEU A 552 12.11 -13.53 -47.08
N ARG A 553 12.50 -14.34 -48.07
CA ARG A 553 12.78 -15.77 -47.84
C ARG A 553 13.92 -16.00 -46.87
N MET A 554 14.96 -15.17 -46.90
CA MET A 554 16.04 -15.26 -45.93
C MET A 554 15.58 -14.88 -44.52
N ALA A 555 14.68 -13.90 -44.40
CA ALA A 555 14.18 -13.42 -43.12
C ALA A 555 13.13 -14.35 -42.50
N PHE A 556 12.20 -14.87 -43.30
CA PHE A 556 11.00 -15.56 -42.84
C PHE A 556 10.96 -17.05 -43.18
N GLY A 557 11.85 -17.54 -44.06
CA GLY A 557 11.78 -18.92 -44.55
C GLY A 557 10.48 -19.17 -45.31
N ASP A 558 9.72 -20.17 -44.87
CA ASP A 558 8.41 -20.55 -45.43
C ASP A 558 7.23 -19.99 -44.61
N ASP A 559 7.48 -19.02 -43.72
CA ASP A 559 6.44 -18.41 -42.89
C ASP A 559 5.56 -17.44 -43.71
N LEU A 560 4.44 -17.98 -44.19
CA LEU A 560 3.46 -17.26 -44.98
C LEU A 560 2.76 -16.14 -44.20
N GLN A 561 2.59 -16.29 -42.88
CA GLN A 561 1.98 -15.23 -42.06
C GLN A 561 2.94 -14.05 -41.96
N ALA A 562 4.21 -14.28 -41.63
CA ALA A 562 5.22 -13.22 -41.59
C ALA A 562 5.36 -12.50 -42.94
N ALA A 563 5.22 -13.23 -44.06
CA ALA A 563 5.22 -12.66 -45.40
C ALA A 563 4.01 -11.73 -45.64
N ALA A 564 2.81 -12.15 -45.26
CA ALA A 564 1.60 -11.34 -45.36
C ALA A 564 1.66 -10.11 -44.45
N GLU A 565 2.11 -10.24 -43.21
CA GLU A 565 2.34 -9.11 -42.29
C GLU A 565 3.32 -8.10 -42.90
N HIS A 566 4.45 -8.59 -43.42
CA HIS A 566 5.41 -7.72 -44.08
C HIS A 566 4.79 -6.95 -45.25
N PHE A 567 4.01 -7.62 -46.10
CA PHE A 567 3.36 -6.94 -47.22
C PHE A 567 2.45 -5.80 -46.76
N ILE A 568 1.64 -6.06 -45.73
CA ILE A 568 0.68 -5.10 -45.16
C ILE A 568 1.41 -3.92 -44.53
N VAL A 569 2.46 -4.17 -43.73
CA VAL A 569 3.16 -3.13 -42.97
C VAL A 569 4.16 -2.34 -43.82
N HIS A 570 4.82 -2.99 -44.78
CA HIS A 570 5.93 -2.42 -45.55
C HIS A 570 5.78 -2.63 -47.05
N GLY A 571 5.55 -3.86 -47.49
CA GLY A 571 5.68 -4.27 -48.88
C GLY A 571 4.86 -3.45 -49.88
N ARG A 572 3.62 -3.09 -49.53
CA ARG A 572 2.78 -2.23 -50.37
C ARG A 572 3.39 -0.84 -50.59
N HIS A 573 3.96 -0.23 -49.56
CA HIS A 573 4.61 1.08 -49.64
C HIS A 573 5.96 1.02 -50.36
N GLU A 574 6.64 -0.12 -50.27
CA GLU A 574 7.88 -0.40 -51.02
C GLU A 574 7.63 -0.70 -52.51
N GLY A 575 6.37 -0.80 -52.95
CA GLY A 575 6.00 -1.14 -54.32
C GLY A 575 6.21 -2.62 -54.66
N ARG A 576 6.32 -3.49 -53.65
CA ARG A 576 6.42 -4.93 -53.83
C ARG A 576 5.04 -5.53 -54.15
N SER A 577 5.02 -6.64 -54.91
CA SER A 577 3.81 -7.39 -55.25
C SER A 577 4.03 -8.91 -55.25
N ASP A 578 2.93 -9.64 -55.12
CA ASP A 578 2.78 -11.09 -55.29
C ASP A 578 2.42 -11.49 -56.73
N ALA A 579 2.42 -10.53 -57.67
CA ALA A 579 2.16 -10.82 -59.07
C ALA A 579 3.27 -11.70 -59.66
N SER A 580 2.92 -12.55 -60.63
CA SER A 580 3.90 -13.34 -61.37
C SER A 580 4.86 -12.41 -62.14
N PRO A 581 6.19 -12.56 -62.00
CA PRO A 581 7.16 -11.81 -62.81
C PRO A 581 7.10 -12.14 -64.31
N TRP A 582 6.37 -13.20 -64.68
CA TRP A 582 6.24 -13.74 -66.03
C TRP A 582 4.84 -13.56 -66.63
N GLY A 583 4.01 -12.69 -66.03
CA GLY A 583 2.68 -12.33 -66.52
C GLY A 583 2.73 -11.25 -67.59
#